data_AF-A0A173RAI1-F1
#
_entry.id   AF-A0A173RAI1-F1
#
_cell.length_a   1.000
_cell.length_b   1.000
_cell.length_c   1.000
_cell.angle_alpha   90.00
_cell.angle_beta   90.00
_cell.angle_gamma   90.00
#
_symmetry.space_group_name_H-M   'P 1'
#
loop_
_entity.id
_entity.type
_entity.pdbx_description
1 polymer ?
#
loop_
_entity_poly.entity_id
_entity_poly.type
_entity_poly.pdbx_seq_one_letter_code
_entity_poly.pdbx_strand_id
1 'polypeptide(L)'
;MEYTVSNVHECFENCVIMFQQQAESKNQTISLTEQIMYPYVYMDEPHLSEVCLNIISNAIKYTNTGGWISCNVVQKSCEKEDWCNMIISITDNGIGYKKPPV
;
A
#
# COMPACT_ATOMS: atom_id res chain seq x y z
N MET A 1 12.30 -15.03 -6.56
CA MET A 1 12.19 -13.58 -6.80
C MET A 1 12.43 -13.35 -8.28
N GLU A 2 11.43 -12.81 -8.96
CA GLU A 2 11.50 -12.47 -10.38
C GLU A 2 11.42 -10.95 -10.48
N TYR A 3 12.54 -10.32 -10.83
CA TYR A 3 12.60 -8.87 -10.93
C TYR A 3 12.34 -8.46 -12.37
N THR A 4 11.39 -7.56 -12.56
CA THR A 4 11.02 -6.98 -13.85
C THR A 4 10.95 -5.47 -13.74
N VAL A 5 11.00 -4.81 -14.90
CA VAL A 5 10.66 -3.38 -14.97
C VAL A 5 9.16 -3.26 -14.82
N SER A 6 8.71 -2.67 -13.71
CA SER A 6 7.29 -2.57 -13.37
C SER A 6 6.88 -1.11 -13.17
N ASN A 7 5.65 -0.78 -13.57
CA ASN A 7 5.06 0.52 -13.30
C ASN A 7 4.58 0.58 -11.85
N VAL A 8 5.20 1.47 -11.08
CA VAL A 8 4.95 1.65 -9.65
C VAL A 8 3.51 2.10 -9.40
N HIS A 9 3.02 3.07 -10.17
CA HIS A 9 1.67 3.60 -10.04
C HIS A 9 0.62 2.49 -10.26
N GLU A 10 0.71 1.80 -11.39
CA GLU A 10 -0.23 0.72 -11.73
C GLU A 10 -0.23 -0.40 -10.68
N CYS A 11 0.94 -0.78 -10.15
CA CYS A 11 1.04 -1.79 -9.10
C CYS A 11 0.20 -1.41 -7.85
N PHE A 12 0.34 -0.17 -7.35
CA PHE A 12 -0.38 0.26 -6.15
C PHE A 12 -1.85 0.62 -6.44
N GLU A 13 -2.15 1.19 -7.59
CA GLU A 13 -3.51 1.46 -8.02
C GLU A 13 -4.31 0.15 -8.11
N ASN A 14 -3.73 -0.89 -8.73
CA ASN A 14 -4.36 -2.22 -8.79
C ASN A 14 -4.60 -2.81 -7.40
N CYS A 15 -3.64 -2.67 -6.48
CA CYS A 15 -3.82 -3.12 -5.10
C CYS A 15 -5.00 -2.43 -4.40
N VAL A 16 -5.18 -1.13 -4.61
CA VAL A 16 -6.29 -0.37 -3.99
C VAL A 16 -7.63 -0.69 -4.65
N ILE A 17 -7.67 -0.77 -5.99
CA ILE A 17 -8.89 -1.10 -6.75
C ILE A 17 -9.47 -2.45 -6.32
N MET A 18 -8.62 -3.45 -6.04
CA MET A 18 -9.07 -4.78 -5.57
C MET A 18 -9.92 -4.73 -4.29
N PHE A 19 -9.76 -3.70 -3.47
CA PHE A 19 -10.48 -3.55 -2.19
C PHE A 19 -11.54 -2.44 -2.19
N GLN A 20 -11.68 -1.68 -3.28
CA GLN A 20 -12.62 -0.56 -3.37
C GLN A 20 -14.05 -0.98 -3.03
N GLN A 21 -14.56 -2.03 -3.66
CA GLN A 21 -15.92 -2.54 -3.41
C GLN A 21 -16.09 -3.05 -1.97
N GLN A 22 -15.05 -3.66 -1.40
CA GLN A 22 -15.10 -4.17 -0.03
C GLN A 22 -15.15 -3.01 1.00
N ALA A 23 -14.38 -1.95 0.77
CA ALA A 23 -14.43 -0.72 1.56
C ALA A 23 -15.82 -0.08 1.50
N GLU A 24 -16.34 0.11 0.28
CA GLU A 24 -17.65 0.70 0.03
C GLU A 24 -18.79 -0.07 0.71
N SER A 25 -18.74 -1.40 0.68
CA SER A 25 -19.74 -2.25 1.34
C SER A 25 -19.82 -2.03 2.87
N LYS A 26 -18.73 -1.52 3.47
CA LYS A 26 -18.63 -1.16 4.89
C LYS A 26 -18.75 0.35 5.12
N ASN A 27 -19.13 1.13 4.12
CA ASN A 27 -19.09 2.60 4.15
C ASN A 27 -17.71 3.16 4.53
N GLN A 28 -16.63 2.45 4.23
CA GLN A 28 -15.27 2.91 4.47
C GLN A 28 -14.76 3.70 3.27
N THR A 29 -13.87 4.66 3.52
CA THR A 29 -13.12 5.33 2.45
C THR A 29 -11.73 4.72 2.38
N ILE A 30 -11.28 4.35 1.18
CA ILE A 30 -9.90 3.99 0.89
C ILE A 30 -9.32 5.01 -0.10
N SER A 31 -8.10 5.48 0.13
CA SER A 31 -7.43 6.44 -0.75
C SER A 31 -6.00 6.03 -1.07
N LEU A 32 -5.50 6.47 -2.22
CA LEU A 32 -4.11 6.32 -2.66
C LEU A 32 -3.50 7.71 -2.87
N THR A 33 -2.36 7.98 -2.23
CA THR A 33 -1.55 9.16 -2.47
C THR A 33 -0.14 8.77 -2.85
N GLU A 34 0.45 9.49 -3.80
CA GLU A 34 1.71 9.08 -4.40
C GLU A 34 2.67 10.25 -4.57
N GLN A 35 3.94 9.98 -4.28
CA GLN A 35 5.08 10.84 -4.55
C GLN A 35 6.14 10.01 -5.26
N ILE A 36 5.86 9.69 -6.53
CA ILE A 36 6.69 8.84 -7.39
C ILE A 36 7.59 9.74 -8.23
N MET A 37 8.91 9.54 -8.13
CA MET A 37 9.91 10.23 -8.95
C MET A 37 10.24 9.43 -10.23
N TYR A 38 10.25 8.10 -10.09
CA TYR A 38 10.58 7.13 -11.12
C TYR A 38 9.39 6.18 -11.31
N PRO A 39 8.60 6.34 -12.40
CA PRO A 39 7.40 5.53 -12.61
C PRO A 39 7.72 4.06 -12.88
N TYR A 40 8.88 3.76 -13.45
CA TYR A 40 9.34 2.40 -13.72
C TYR A 40 10.53 2.06 -12.83
N VAL A 41 10.43 0.96 -12.10
CA VAL A 41 11.49 0.46 -11.23
C VAL A 41 11.70 -1.03 -11.46
N TYR A 42 12.93 -1.49 -11.22
CA TYR A 42 13.24 -2.92 -11.24
C TYR A 42 12.87 -3.52 -9.89
N MET A 43 11.76 -4.25 -9.82
CA MET A 43 11.22 -4.80 -8.56
C MET A 43 10.57 -6.17 -8.77
N ASP A 44 10.38 -6.89 -7.66
CA ASP A 44 9.56 -8.09 -7.61
C ASP A 44 8.11 -7.69 -7.32
N GLU A 45 7.41 -7.28 -8.37
CA GLU A 45 6.05 -6.73 -8.28
C GLU A 45 5.04 -7.74 -7.70
N PRO A 46 5.02 -9.03 -8.09
CA PRO A 46 4.07 -9.98 -7.51
C PRO A 46 4.20 -10.12 -5.99
N HIS A 47 5.42 -10.22 -5.45
CA HIS A 47 5.63 -10.34 -4.01
C HIS A 47 5.35 -9.03 -3.28
N LEU A 48 5.68 -7.87 -3.89
CA LEU A 48 5.34 -6.57 -3.32
C LEU A 48 3.82 -6.40 -3.21
N SER A 49 3.10 -6.70 -4.29
CA SER A 49 1.64 -6.69 -4.35
C SER A 49 1.05 -7.61 -3.28
N GLU A 50 1.56 -8.83 -3.12
CA GLU A 50 1.10 -9.76 -2.06
C GLU A 50 1.19 -9.14 -0.66
N VAL A 51 2.30 -8.46 -0.34
CA VAL A 51 2.47 -7.77 0.94
C VAL A 51 1.44 -6.64 1.08
N CYS A 52 1.26 -5.83 0.05
CA CYS A 52 0.29 -4.74 0.05
C CYS A 52 -1.15 -5.24 0.22
N LEU A 53 -1.56 -6.25 -0.55
CA LEU A 53 -2.88 -6.84 -0.48
C LEU A 53 -3.20 -7.39 0.92
N ASN A 54 -2.23 -8.05 1.55
CA ASN A 54 -2.38 -8.57 2.91
C ASN A 54 -2.59 -7.45 3.96
N ILE A 55 -1.81 -6.36 3.85
CA ILE A 55 -1.93 -5.24 4.80
C ILE A 55 -3.22 -4.44 4.55
N ILE A 56 -3.59 -4.19 3.29
CA ILE A 56 -4.86 -3.52 2.95
C ILE A 56 -6.05 -4.36 3.41
N SER A 57 -6.03 -5.68 3.20
CA SER A 57 -7.08 -6.58 3.69
C SER A 57 -7.24 -6.49 5.21
N ASN A 58 -6.13 -6.42 5.96
CA ASN A 58 -6.17 -6.21 7.40
C ASN A 58 -6.76 -4.84 7.76
N ALA A 59 -6.37 -3.76 7.06
CA ALA A 59 -6.94 -2.43 7.26
C ALA A 59 -8.46 -2.44 7.06
N ILE A 60 -8.97 -3.04 5.98
CA ILE A 60 -10.42 -3.18 5.71
C ILE A 60 -11.12 -4.00 6.79
N LYS A 61 -10.46 -5.05 7.31
CA LYS A 61 -11.00 -5.92 8.35
C LYS A 61 -11.15 -5.20 9.69
N TYR A 62 -10.14 -4.43 10.09
CA TYR A 62 -10.04 -3.84 11.44
C TYR A 62 -10.49 -2.38 11.54
N THR A 63 -10.71 -1.71 10.40
CA THR A 63 -11.42 -0.43 10.35
C THR A 63 -12.91 -0.64 10.61
N ASN A 64 -13.52 0.25 11.39
CA ASN A 64 -14.96 0.20 11.63
C ASN A 64 -15.75 0.69 10.41
N THR A 65 -17.06 0.40 10.36
CA THR A 65 -17.97 0.98 9.37
C THR A 65 -17.89 2.52 9.42
N GLY A 66 -17.83 3.18 8.26
CA GLY A 66 -17.67 4.64 8.21
C GLY A 66 -16.23 5.15 8.38
N GLY A 67 -15.26 4.26 8.62
CA GLY A 67 -13.86 4.63 8.83
C GLY A 67 -13.09 4.94 7.55
N TRP A 68 -11.79 5.22 7.69
CA TRP A 68 -10.91 5.54 6.57
C TRP A 68 -9.62 4.72 6.59
N ILE A 69 -9.11 4.48 5.39
CA ILE A 69 -7.87 3.80 5.10
C ILE A 69 -7.11 4.66 4.08
N SER A 70 -5.83 4.91 4.33
CA SER A 70 -4.96 5.68 3.47
C SER A 70 -3.75 4.84 3.08
N CYS A 71 -3.57 4.65 1.78
CA CYS A 71 -2.39 4.04 1.17
C CYS A 71 -1.53 5.17 0.62
N ASN A 72 -0.25 5.21 1.01
CA ASN A 72 0.69 6.24 0.59
C ASN A 72 1.98 5.63 0.09
N VAL A 73 2.46 6.09 -1.06
CA VAL A 73 3.69 5.62 -1.70
C VAL A 73 4.62 6.80 -1.92
N VAL A 74 5.80 6.76 -1.31
CA VAL A 74 6.81 7.81 -1.43
C VAL A 74 8.12 7.21 -1.89
N GLN A 75 8.66 7.73 -2.98
CA GLN A 75 10.04 7.45 -3.36
C GLN A 75 10.98 8.51 -2.77
N LYS A 76 12.12 8.06 -2.26
CA LYS A 76 13.23 8.92 -1.83
C LYS A 76 14.50 8.52 -2.58
N SER A 77 15.34 9.50 -2.89
CA SER A 77 16.67 9.22 -3.39
C SER A 77 17.48 8.46 -2.34
N CYS A 78 18.45 7.67 -2.80
CA CYS A 78 19.39 6.97 -1.93
C CYS A 78 20.83 7.19 -2.43
N GLU A 79 21.82 6.77 -1.65
CA GLU A 79 23.24 6.98 -1.97
C GLU A 79 23.68 6.24 -3.25
N LYS A 80 22.97 5.17 -3.61
CA LYS A 80 23.28 4.37 -4.78
C LYS A 80 22.65 5.00 -6.03
N GLU A 81 23.49 5.31 -7.01
CA GLU A 81 23.08 5.79 -8.32
C GLU A 81 22.11 4.81 -8.99
N ASP A 82 21.07 5.33 -9.64
CA ASP A 82 19.96 4.60 -10.27
C ASP A 82 19.06 3.78 -9.31
N TRP A 83 19.15 4.01 -8.00
CA TRP A 83 18.31 3.36 -7.00
C TRP A 83 17.46 4.37 -6.24
N CYS A 84 16.28 3.93 -5.80
CA CYS A 84 15.43 4.70 -4.91
C CYS A 84 14.95 3.84 -3.73
N ASN A 85 14.71 4.50 -2.60
CA ASN A 85 14.01 3.90 -1.48
C ASN A 85 12.52 4.15 -1.64
N MET A 86 11.72 3.10 -1.56
CA MET A 86 10.27 3.20 -1.58
C MET A 86 9.72 3.03 -0.17
N ILE A 87 8.94 4.00 0.29
CA ILE A 87 8.24 3.97 1.57
C ILE A 87 6.76 3.80 1.27
N ILE A 88 6.22 2.67 1.68
CA ILE A 88 4.82 2.32 1.50
C ILE A 88 4.17 2.32 2.87
N SER A 89 3.14 3.14 3.04
CA SER A 89 2.41 3.27 4.29
C SER A 89 0.95 2.95 4.04
N ILE A 90 0.39 2.01 4.81
CA ILE A 90 -1.03 1.71 4.82
C ILE A 90 -1.50 2.02 6.24
N THR A 91 -2.38 3.00 6.37
CA THR A 91 -2.83 3.56 7.65
C THR A 91 -4.34 3.47 7.73
N ASP A 92 -4.86 3.04 8.86
CA ASP A 92 -6.28 3.02 9.15
C ASP A 92 -6.60 3.72 10.48
N ASN A 93 -7.88 4.05 10.68
CA ASN A 93 -8.40 4.58 11.95
C ASN A 93 -9.22 3.55 12.74
N GLY A 94 -8.91 2.26 12.57
CA GLY A 94 -9.58 1.17 13.23
C GLY A 94 -9.21 1.01 14.70
N ILE A 95 -9.41 -0.20 15.20
CA ILE A 95 -9.27 -0.53 16.62
C ILE A 95 -7.81 -0.47 17.15
N GLY A 96 -6.84 -0.38 16.24
CA GLY A 96 -5.41 -0.41 16.55
C GLY A 96 -4.93 -1.77 17.06
N TYR A 97 -3.61 -1.87 17.27
CA TYR A 97 -2.98 -3.06 17.85
C TYR A 97 -2.58 -2.79 19.30
N LYS A 98 -3.11 -3.58 20.23
CA LYS A 98 -2.61 -3.58 21.62
C LYS A 98 -1.31 -4.38 21.66
N LYS A 99 -0.21 -3.71 21.99
CA LYS A 99 1.08 -4.38 22.20
C LYS A 99 0.89 -5.49 23.25
N PRO A 100 1.32 -6.74 22.99
CA PRO A 100 1.32 -7.79 23.99
C PRO A 100 2.14 -7.31 25.20
N PRO A 101 1.73 -7.66 26.44
CA PRO A 101 2.59 -7.44 27.59
C PRO A 101 3.93 -8.15 27.36
N VAL A 102 5.01 -7.41 27.63
CA VAL A 102 6.39 -7.91 27.60
C VAL A 102 6.68 -8.83 28.77
#